data_AF-A0A9D2I4V2-F1
#
_entry.id   AF-A0A9D2I4V2-F1
#
_cell.length_a   1.000
_cell.length_b   1.000
_cell.length_c   1.000
_cell.angle_alpha   90.00
_cell.angle_beta   90.00
_cell.angle_gamma   90.00
#
_symmetry.space_group_name_H-M   'P 1'
#
loop_
_entity.id
_entity.type
_entity.pdbx_description
1 polymer ?
#
loop_
_entity_poly.entity_id
_entity_poly.type
_entity_poly.pdbx_seq_one_letter_code
_entity_poly.pdbx_strand_id
1 'polypeptide(L)'
;MGKNIAVIDAQGNVYASTWPKRARGLVKSGRARFVDQNKICLVRPPGYSEGKCMDHTVEQKMIKEPKTDAPKEGQTAGAEAAGSQESPDMSYVLCKIDEILAGNDELKAAIAQMENLDDTPAEALSHMMEAREMTNQKLIVLLQNVLETVKPDPALIRLETVTNLLSNAGLEENHKFDLLNQTIQRLF
;
A
#
# COMPACT_ATOMS: atom_id res chain seq x y z
N MET A 1 18.71 -7.77 37.50
CA MET A 1 18.20 -9.05 36.93
C MET A 1 18.82 -9.23 35.56
N GLY A 2 19.12 -10.45 35.12
CA GLY A 2 19.64 -10.73 33.78
C GLY A 2 18.61 -11.42 32.88
N LYS A 3 18.89 -11.51 31.58
CA LYS A 3 18.13 -12.35 30.63
C LYS A 3 18.46 -13.82 30.90
N ASN A 4 17.59 -14.52 31.62
CA ASN A 4 17.83 -15.90 32.08
C ASN A 4 16.80 -16.91 31.56
N ILE A 5 15.93 -16.51 30.62
CA ILE A 5 14.96 -17.39 29.99
C ILE A 5 15.36 -17.63 28.53
N ALA A 6 15.58 -18.88 28.14
CA ALA A 6 15.83 -19.28 26.75
C ALA A 6 14.53 -19.29 25.95
N VAL A 7 14.59 -18.85 24.68
CA VAL A 7 13.44 -18.80 23.77
C VAL A 7 13.72 -19.74 22.60
N ILE A 8 12.79 -20.65 22.32
CA ILE A 8 12.87 -21.58 21.19
C ILE A 8 11.63 -21.47 20.30
N ASP A 9 11.69 -21.92 19.05
CA ASP A 9 10.49 -22.16 18.23
C ASP A 9 10.04 -23.63 18.27
N ALA A 10 8.99 -23.94 17.50
CA ALA A 10 8.49 -25.29 17.33
C ALA A 10 9.43 -26.24 16.56
N GLN A 11 10.44 -25.71 15.85
CA GLN A 11 11.45 -26.49 15.12
C GLN A 11 12.73 -26.71 15.96
N GLY A 12 12.81 -26.14 17.16
CA GLY A 12 13.96 -26.26 18.05
C GLY A 12 15.05 -25.21 17.81
N ASN A 13 14.81 -24.19 16.98
CA ASN A 13 15.76 -23.10 16.78
C ASN A 13 15.81 -22.22 18.03
N VAL A 14 17.03 -21.95 18.51
CA VAL A 14 17.27 -21.18 19.73
C VAL A 14 17.44 -19.70 19.39
N TYR A 15 16.66 -18.85 20.04
CA TYR A 15 16.73 -17.40 19.94
C TYR A 15 17.43 -16.78 21.15
N ALA A 16 17.66 -15.46 21.07
CA ALA A 16 18.22 -14.69 22.16
C ALA A 16 17.38 -14.80 23.45
N SER A 17 18.07 -14.98 24.59
CA SER A 17 17.44 -15.05 25.89
C SER A 17 16.62 -13.80 26.21
N THR A 18 15.51 -13.98 26.93
CA THR A 18 14.57 -12.93 27.31
C THR A 18 14.46 -12.77 28.83
N TRP A 19 13.68 -11.77 29.25
CA TRP A 19 13.45 -11.43 30.65
C TRP A 19 12.28 -12.24 31.23
N PRO A 20 12.33 -12.69 32.50
CA PRO A 20 11.26 -13.45 33.15
C PRO A 20 9.88 -12.80 33.12
N LYS A 21 9.81 -11.47 33.23
CA LYS A 21 8.55 -10.72 33.14
C LYS A 21 7.96 -10.79 31.73
N ARG A 22 8.81 -10.65 30.70
CA ARG A 22 8.40 -10.73 29.29
C ARG A 22 8.00 -12.15 28.90
N ALA A 23 8.74 -13.16 29.37
CA ALA A 23 8.41 -14.57 29.16
C ALA A 23 7.01 -14.90 29.71
N ARG A 24 6.72 -14.50 30.96
CA ARG A 24 5.37 -14.67 31.55
C ARG A 24 4.30 -13.94 30.75
N GLY A 25 4.58 -12.73 30.25
CA GLY A 25 3.65 -11.99 29.39
C GLY A 25 3.36 -12.69 28.05
N LEU A 26 4.37 -13.27 27.42
CA LEU A 26 4.22 -14.04 26.19
C LEU A 26 3.39 -15.31 26.40
N VAL A 27 3.58 -15.99 27.53
CA VAL A 27 2.78 -17.18 27.87
C VAL A 27 1.33 -16.80 28.23
N LYS A 28 1.12 -15.74 29.03
CA LYS A 28 -0.23 -15.27 29.38
C LYS A 28 -1.04 -14.81 28.16
N SER A 29 -0.37 -14.28 27.14
CA SER A 29 -1.00 -13.86 25.87
C SER A 29 -1.17 -14.99 24.85
N GLY A 30 -0.81 -16.24 25.19
CA GLY A 30 -0.94 -17.39 24.29
C GLY A 30 0.07 -17.44 23.15
N ARG A 31 1.06 -16.52 23.12
CA ARG A 31 2.08 -16.44 22.06
C ARG A 31 3.26 -17.40 22.29
N ALA A 32 3.38 -17.96 23.48
CA ALA A 32 4.41 -18.92 23.85
C ALA A 32 3.88 -19.93 24.88
N ARG A 33 4.59 -21.05 25.05
CA ARG A 33 4.37 -22.05 26.11
C ARG A 33 5.64 -22.26 26.94
N PHE A 34 5.50 -22.51 28.24
CA PHE A 34 6.64 -22.96 29.04
C PHE A 34 7.00 -24.39 28.67
N VAL A 35 8.27 -24.62 28.34
CA VAL A 35 8.82 -25.96 28.11
C VAL A 35 9.57 -26.43 29.36
N ASP A 36 10.33 -25.52 29.99
CA ASP A 36 11.00 -25.72 31.27
C ASP A 36 10.86 -24.45 32.15
N GLN A 37 11.31 -24.52 33.41
CA GLN A 37 11.32 -23.37 34.34
C GLN A 37 12.04 -22.13 33.78
N ASN A 38 13.07 -22.33 32.95
CA ASN A 38 13.86 -21.27 32.32
C ASN A 38 13.81 -21.29 30.79
N LYS A 39 12.80 -21.93 30.18
CA LYS A 39 12.70 -22.09 28.73
C LYS A 39 11.26 -21.94 28.23
N ILE A 40 11.06 -21.10 27.22
CA ILE A 40 9.77 -20.92 26.54
C ILE A 40 9.87 -21.26 25.06
N CYS A 41 8.79 -21.81 24.50
CA CYS A 41 8.63 -22.07 23.07
C CYS A 41 7.60 -21.09 22.48
N LEU A 42 7.97 -20.35 21.43
CA LEU A 42 7.06 -19.52 20.65
C LEU A 42 6.05 -20.40 19.92
N VAL A 43 4.79 -20.03 19.98
CA VAL A 43 3.73 -20.67 19.21
C VAL A 43 3.79 -20.10 17.80
N ARG A 44 4.00 -20.97 16.81
CA ARG A 44 3.87 -20.61 15.40
C ARG A 44 2.39 -20.30 15.14
N PRO A 45 2.03 -19.11 14.63
CA PRO A 45 0.69 -18.86 14.12
C PRO A 45 0.28 -19.97 13.14
N PRO A 46 -0.99 -20.39 13.06
CA PRO A 46 -1.44 -21.37 12.08
C PRO A 46 -0.92 -20.95 10.70
N GLY A 47 -0.20 -21.85 10.05
CA GLY A 47 0.62 -21.56 8.88
C GLY A 47 -0.23 -21.26 7.64
N TYR A 48 -0.84 -20.09 7.58
CA TYR A 48 -1.11 -19.42 6.32
C TYR A 48 0.16 -18.66 5.95
N SER A 49 1.15 -19.39 5.45
CA SER A 49 2.28 -18.77 4.75
C SER A 49 1.83 -18.50 3.32
N GLU A 50 1.81 -17.25 2.89
CA GLU A 50 1.62 -16.81 1.50
C GLU A 50 2.73 -17.32 0.52
N GLY A 51 3.52 -18.31 0.94
CA GLY A 51 4.68 -18.84 0.23
C GLY A 51 4.43 -20.13 -0.55
N LYS A 52 3.20 -20.64 -0.65
CA LYS A 52 2.96 -21.92 -1.34
C LYS A 52 3.20 -21.84 -2.86
N CYS A 53 3.15 -20.64 -3.45
CA CYS A 53 3.47 -20.41 -4.86
C CYS A 53 4.90 -19.85 -5.08
N MET A 54 5.78 -19.80 -4.08
CA MET A 54 7.13 -19.18 -4.18
C MET A 54 8.30 -20.17 -4.03
N ASP A 55 8.15 -21.42 -4.49
CA ASP A 55 9.27 -22.37 -4.49
C ASP A 55 9.76 -22.65 -5.92
N HIS A 56 10.46 -21.67 -6.51
CA HIS A 56 11.31 -21.92 -7.67
C HIS A 56 12.77 -22.03 -7.21
N THR A 57 13.19 -23.26 -6.97
CA THR A 57 14.59 -23.68 -6.80
C THR A 57 15.43 -23.20 -7.99
N VAL A 58 16.32 -22.25 -7.78
CA VAL A 58 17.29 -21.79 -8.80
C VAL A 58 18.54 -22.67 -8.72
N GLU A 59 18.59 -23.76 -9.50
CA GLU A 59 19.84 -24.46 -9.80
C GLU A 59 20.55 -23.76 -10.98
N GLN A 60 21.36 -22.75 -10.68
CA GLN A 60 22.27 -22.12 -11.65
C GLN A 60 23.45 -23.05 -11.97
N LYS A 61 23.33 -23.86 -13.02
CA LYS A 61 24.50 -24.40 -13.74
C LYS A 61 25.15 -23.28 -14.56
N MET A 62 26.05 -22.52 -13.93
CA MET A 62 26.96 -21.61 -14.63
C MET A 62 28.18 -22.41 -15.13
N ILE A 63 28.25 -22.60 -16.46
CA ILE A 63 29.42 -23.12 -17.17
C ILE A 63 30.49 -22.01 -17.21
N LYS A 64 31.66 -22.31 -16.63
CA LYS A 64 32.98 -21.67 -16.75
C LYS A 64 33.47 -21.75 -18.22
N GLU A 65 34.01 -20.75 -18.93
CA GLU A 65 35.23 -19.88 -18.81
C GLU A 65 35.34 -19.05 -20.14
N PRO A 66 36.39 -18.23 -20.44
CA PRO A 66 37.08 -17.18 -19.67
C PRO A 66 37.40 -15.86 -20.45
N LYS A 67 37.57 -14.78 -19.66
CA LYS A 67 38.53 -13.64 -19.72
C LYS A 67 38.97 -12.99 -21.05
N THR A 68 38.89 -11.64 -21.06
CA THR A 68 40.07 -10.76 -21.27
C THR A 68 39.89 -9.41 -20.56
N ASP A 69 40.97 -8.96 -19.90
CA ASP A 69 41.10 -7.90 -18.89
C ASP A 69 41.05 -6.44 -19.42
N ALA A 70 40.28 -5.53 -18.77
CA ALA A 70 40.69 -4.34 -17.97
C ALA A 70 41.04 -3.02 -18.75
N PRO A 71 41.16 -1.84 -18.10
CA PRO A 71 40.19 -1.11 -17.23
C PRO A 71 40.09 0.40 -17.60
N LYS A 72 39.07 1.13 -17.10
CA LYS A 72 39.23 2.54 -16.66
C LYS A 72 38.07 3.05 -15.78
N GLU A 73 38.48 3.78 -14.76
CA GLU A 73 37.78 4.26 -13.57
C GLU A 73 36.81 5.42 -13.84
N GLY A 74 35.84 5.61 -12.94
CA GLY A 74 35.02 6.81 -12.85
C GLY A 74 33.82 6.64 -11.90
N GLN A 75 33.97 7.10 -10.66
CA GLN A 75 32.94 7.15 -9.62
C GLN A 75 31.71 7.94 -10.06
N THR A 76 30.51 7.53 -9.64
CA THR A 76 29.71 8.26 -8.62
C THR A 76 28.35 7.59 -8.40
N ALA A 77 27.91 7.69 -7.15
CA ALA A 77 26.71 7.10 -6.59
C ALA A 77 25.40 7.63 -7.22
N GLY A 78 24.43 6.74 -7.34
CA GLY A 78 23.06 7.04 -7.78
C GLY A 78 22.31 5.75 -8.08
N ALA A 79 22.11 4.91 -7.06
CA ALA A 79 21.27 3.72 -7.18
C ALA A 79 19.79 4.15 -7.21
N GLU A 80 19.34 4.63 -8.36
CA GLU A 80 17.92 4.65 -8.70
C GLU A 80 17.56 3.23 -9.16
N ALA A 81 17.03 2.44 -8.23
CA ALA A 81 16.36 1.19 -8.56
C ALA A 81 15.04 1.53 -9.28
N ALA A 82 15.14 1.76 -10.58
CA ALA A 82 14.02 1.70 -11.50
C ALA A 82 13.44 0.28 -11.43
N GLY A 83 12.41 0.11 -10.59
CA GLY A 83 11.65 -1.13 -10.49
C GLY A 83 10.99 -1.41 -11.83
N SER A 84 11.58 -2.30 -12.62
CA SER A 84 10.91 -2.98 -13.71
C SER A 84 9.73 -3.73 -13.11
N GLN A 85 8.51 -3.23 -13.31
CA GLN A 85 7.30 -4.01 -13.13
C GLN A 85 7.31 -5.12 -14.19
N GLU A 86 7.90 -6.25 -13.85
CA GLU A 86 7.67 -7.49 -14.57
C GLU A 86 6.18 -7.82 -14.43
N SER A 87 5.50 -7.99 -15.56
CA SER A 87 4.13 -8.49 -15.58
C SER A 87 4.07 -9.78 -14.76
N PRO A 88 3.12 -9.93 -13.82
CA PRO A 88 3.06 -11.11 -12.97
C PRO A 88 3.00 -12.37 -13.84
N ASP A 89 3.88 -13.31 -13.54
CA ASP A 89 4.00 -14.58 -14.25
C ASP A 89 2.63 -15.29 -14.32
N MET A 90 2.32 -15.90 -15.47
CA MET A 90 1.01 -16.54 -15.71
C MET A 90 0.71 -17.62 -14.66
N SER A 91 1.74 -18.31 -14.17
CA SER A 91 1.61 -19.29 -13.09
C SER A 91 1.09 -18.64 -11.80
N TYR A 92 1.57 -17.44 -11.46
CA TYR A 92 1.11 -16.67 -10.30
C TYR A 92 -0.35 -16.25 -10.46
N VAL A 93 -0.74 -15.80 -11.66
CA VAL A 93 -2.13 -15.42 -11.95
C VAL A 93 -3.08 -16.62 -11.77
N LEU A 94 -2.69 -17.80 -12.26
CA LEU A 94 -3.50 -19.02 -12.10
C LEU A 94 -3.57 -19.46 -10.62
N CYS A 95 -2.47 -19.42 -9.87
CA CYS A 95 -2.46 -19.71 -8.43
C CYS A 95 -3.45 -18.79 -7.69
N LYS A 96 -3.45 -17.50 -8.04
CA LYS A 96 -4.36 -16.51 -7.44
C LYS A 96 -5.82 -16.71 -7.83
N ILE A 97 -6.09 -17.15 -9.06
CA ILE A 97 -7.46 -17.49 -9.46
C ILE A 97 -7.98 -18.66 -8.61
N ASP A 98 -7.18 -19.71 -8.41
CA ASP A 98 -7.60 -20.86 -7.60
C ASP A 98 -7.82 -20.48 -6.13
N GLU A 99 -6.96 -19.63 -5.56
CA GLU A 99 -7.14 -19.06 -4.21
C GLU A 99 -8.44 -18.26 -4.09
N ILE A 100 -8.74 -17.42 -5.09
CA ILE A 100 -9.98 -16.62 -5.13
C ILE A 100 -11.21 -17.52 -5.23
N LEU A 101 -11.15 -18.56 -6.06
CA LEU A 101 -12.25 -19.51 -6.22
C LEU A 101 -12.51 -20.28 -4.92
N ALA A 102 -11.47 -20.76 -4.25
CA ALA A 102 -11.60 -21.44 -2.96
C ALA A 102 -12.20 -20.52 -1.88
N GLY A 103 -11.70 -19.27 -1.78
CA GLY A 103 -12.25 -18.29 -0.84
C GLY A 103 -13.70 -17.91 -1.13
N ASN A 104 -14.11 -17.90 -2.40
CA ASN A 104 -15.50 -17.63 -2.78
C ASN A 104 -16.46 -18.73 -2.29
N ASP A 105 -16.04 -19.99 -2.29
CA ASP A 105 -16.86 -21.09 -1.79
C ASP A 105 -16.98 -21.08 -0.25
N GLU A 106 -15.91 -20.69 0.45
CA GLU A 106 -15.97 -20.41 1.90
C GLU A 106 -16.95 -19.27 2.22
N LEU A 107 -16.91 -18.18 1.44
CA LEU A 107 -17.84 -17.06 1.60
C LEU A 107 -19.29 -17.47 1.37
N LYS A 108 -19.58 -18.26 0.32
CA LYS A 108 -20.93 -18.79 0.09
C LYS A 108 -21.39 -19.68 1.24
N ALA A 109 -20.51 -20.53 1.77
CA ALA A 109 -20.83 -21.37 2.92
C ALA A 109 -21.12 -20.55 4.18
N ALA A 110 -20.35 -19.47 4.42
CA ALA A 110 -20.59 -18.55 5.52
C ALA A 110 -21.93 -17.80 5.35
N ILE A 111 -22.26 -17.35 4.13
CA ILE A 111 -23.54 -16.71 3.83
C ILE A 111 -24.72 -17.67 4.05
N ALA A 112 -24.60 -18.93 3.60
CA ALA A 112 -25.63 -19.94 3.84
C ALA A 112 -25.80 -20.27 5.34
N GLN A 113 -24.73 -20.17 6.14
CA GLN A 113 -24.81 -20.29 7.60
C GLN A 113 -25.47 -19.07 8.23
N MET A 114 -25.24 -17.87 7.69
CA MET A 114 -25.89 -16.63 8.13
C MET A 114 -27.38 -16.58 7.76
N GLU A 115 -27.82 -17.28 6.71
CA GLU A 115 -29.23 -17.40 6.31
C GLU A 115 -30.10 -18.07 7.40
N ASN A 116 -29.48 -18.82 8.32
CA ASN A 116 -30.15 -19.48 9.44
C ASN A 116 -30.06 -18.71 10.77
N LEU A 117 -29.48 -17.50 10.77
CA LEU A 117 -29.38 -16.63 11.95
C LEU A 117 -30.34 -15.45 11.77
N ASP A 118 -31.35 -15.36 12.63
CA ASP A 118 -32.38 -14.29 12.63
C ASP A 118 -31.77 -12.89 12.46
N ASP A 119 -32.44 -12.02 11.68
CA ASP A 119 -32.30 -10.57 11.34
C ASP A 119 -31.00 -9.79 11.69
N THR A 120 -30.33 -10.11 12.78
CA THR A 120 -29.05 -9.57 13.25
C THR A 120 -27.90 -9.52 12.22
N PRO A 121 -27.63 -10.53 11.37
CA PRO A 121 -26.58 -10.40 10.36
C PRO A 121 -26.98 -9.42 9.24
N ALA A 122 -28.27 -9.33 8.91
CA ALA A 122 -28.77 -8.40 7.91
C ALA A 122 -28.72 -6.96 8.42
N GLU A 123 -29.06 -6.72 9.69
CA GLU A 123 -28.94 -5.42 10.34
C GLU A 123 -27.48 -4.95 10.43
N ALA A 124 -26.55 -5.83 10.82
CA ALA A 124 -25.13 -5.51 10.87
C ALA A 124 -24.57 -5.16 9.48
N LEU A 125 -25.02 -5.88 8.44
CA LEU A 125 -24.68 -5.58 7.05
C LEU A 125 -25.25 -4.22 6.62
N SER A 126 -26.50 -3.91 6.96
CA SER A 126 -27.13 -2.61 6.68
C SER A 126 -26.33 -1.46 7.30
N HIS A 127 -25.99 -1.56 8.59
CA HIS A 127 -25.19 -0.54 9.27
C HIS A 127 -23.80 -0.36 8.67
N MET A 128 -23.15 -1.46 8.24
CA MET A 128 -21.87 -1.35 7.54
C MET A 128 -22.02 -0.63 6.19
N MET A 129 -23.06 -0.95 5.42
CA MET A 129 -23.33 -0.29 4.14
C MET A 129 -23.64 1.20 4.33
N GLU A 130 -24.47 1.55 5.32
CA GLU A 130 -24.76 2.93 5.70
C GLU A 130 -23.51 3.70 6.10
N ALA A 131 -22.63 3.10 6.93
CA ALA A 131 -21.38 3.74 7.35
C ALA A 131 -20.41 3.97 6.17
N ARG A 132 -20.35 3.02 5.24
CA ARG A 132 -19.55 3.15 4.01
C ARG A 132 -20.12 4.25 3.11
N GLU A 133 -21.42 4.27 2.91
CA GLU A 133 -22.08 5.28 2.08
C GLU A 133 -21.94 6.68 2.70
N MET A 134 -22.09 6.82 4.02
CA MET A 134 -21.82 8.07 4.72
C MET A 134 -20.37 8.53 4.50
N THR A 135 -19.40 7.62 4.55
CA THR A 135 -17.99 7.96 4.31
C THR A 135 -17.78 8.44 2.87
N ASN A 136 -18.38 7.75 1.89
CA ASN A 136 -18.33 8.15 0.49
C ASN A 136 -18.95 9.53 0.28
N GLN A 137 -20.11 9.82 0.87
CA GLN A 137 -20.75 11.13 0.78
C GLN A 137 -19.89 12.23 1.40
N LYS A 138 -19.29 11.99 2.57
CA LYS A 138 -18.34 12.93 3.19
C LYS A 138 -17.11 13.18 2.33
N LEU A 139 -16.60 12.14 1.67
CA LEU A 139 -15.48 12.28 0.73
C LEU A 139 -15.87 13.14 -0.48
N ILE A 140 -17.05 12.90 -1.07
CA ILE A 140 -17.56 13.69 -2.19
C ILE A 140 -17.66 15.17 -1.80
N VAL A 141 -18.23 15.46 -0.62
CA VAL A 141 -18.32 16.84 -0.11
C VAL A 141 -16.94 17.46 0.08
N LEU A 142 -15.98 16.73 0.65
CA LEU A 142 -14.61 17.22 0.79
C LEU A 142 -13.98 17.54 -0.56
N LEU A 143 -14.15 16.66 -1.55
CA LEU A 143 -13.63 16.87 -2.91
C LEU A 143 -14.28 18.07 -3.60
N GLN A 144 -15.59 18.27 -3.41
CA GLN A 144 -16.30 19.45 -3.91
C GLN A 144 -15.74 20.72 -3.27
N ASN A 145 -15.52 20.73 -1.95
CA ASN A 145 -14.95 21.88 -1.26
C ASN A 145 -13.53 22.20 -1.75
N VAL A 146 -12.69 21.18 -1.98
CA VAL A 146 -11.35 21.37 -2.55
C VAL A 146 -11.43 21.93 -3.97
N LEU A 147 -12.38 21.46 -4.78
CA LEU A 147 -12.57 21.99 -6.12
C LEU A 147 -13.00 23.47 -6.08
N GLU A 148 -13.87 23.84 -5.15
CA GLU A 148 -14.31 25.23 -4.98
C GLU A 148 -13.18 26.15 -4.50
N THR A 149 -12.31 25.69 -3.60
CA THR A 149 -11.18 26.50 -3.11
C THR A 149 -10.11 26.70 -4.18
N VAL A 150 -9.94 25.72 -5.07
CA VAL A 150 -8.95 25.78 -6.15
C VAL A 150 -9.50 26.46 -7.40
N LYS A 151 -10.82 26.63 -7.52
CA LYS A 151 -11.45 27.24 -8.69
C LYS A 151 -10.94 28.68 -8.87
N PRO A 152 -10.19 28.98 -9.93
CA PRO A 152 -9.70 30.33 -10.16
C PRO A 152 -10.87 31.27 -10.44
N ASP A 153 -10.73 32.52 -9.97
CA ASP A 153 -11.72 33.56 -10.24
C ASP A 153 -11.90 33.71 -11.76
N PRO A 154 -13.14 33.60 -12.29
CA PRO A 154 -13.40 33.77 -13.72
C PRO A 154 -12.89 35.11 -14.27
N ALA A 155 -12.80 36.16 -13.46
CA ALA A 155 -12.20 37.44 -13.87
C ALA A 155 -10.69 37.30 -14.16
N LEU A 156 -9.96 36.56 -13.31
CA LEU A 156 -8.53 36.26 -13.49
C LEU A 156 -8.28 35.41 -14.74
N ILE A 157 -9.11 34.39 -15.00
CA ILE A 157 -9.01 33.58 -16.23
C ILE A 157 -9.20 34.45 -17.48
N ARG A 158 -10.22 35.31 -17.48
CA ARG A 158 -10.47 36.23 -18.60
C ARG A 158 -9.29 37.20 -18.80
N LEU A 159 -8.74 37.74 -17.71
CA LEU A 159 -7.58 38.63 -17.77
C LEU A 159 -6.35 37.92 -18.35
N GLU A 160 -6.09 36.68 -17.95
CA GLU A 160 -5.01 35.85 -18.50
C GLU A 160 -5.20 35.61 -20.00
N THR A 161 -6.41 35.27 -20.44
CA THR A 161 -6.69 35.07 -21.88
C THR A 161 -6.45 36.33 -22.70
N VAL A 162 -6.88 37.50 -22.21
CA VAL A 162 -6.66 38.78 -22.90
C VAL A 162 -5.18 39.13 -22.93
N THR A 163 -4.45 38.87 -21.84
CA THR A 163 -3.00 39.08 -21.76
C THR A 163 -2.26 38.20 -22.76
N ASN A 164 -2.60 36.92 -22.87
CA ASN A 164 -2.01 36.00 -23.85
C ASN A 164 -2.31 36.41 -25.30
N LEU A 165 -3.53 36.86 -25.59
CA LEU A 165 -3.91 37.37 -26.91
C LEU A 165 -3.12 38.64 -27.27
N LEU A 166 -2.92 39.55 -26.31
CA LEU A 166 -2.16 40.79 -26.53
C LEU A 166 -0.67 40.55 -26.68
N SER A 167 -0.09 39.58 -25.97
CA SER A 167 1.32 39.19 -26.15
C SER A 167 1.58 38.68 -27.57
N ASN A 168 0.66 37.90 -28.13
CA ASN A 168 0.76 37.36 -29.49
C ASN A 168 0.37 38.37 -30.57
N ALA A 169 -0.30 39.47 -30.21
CA ALA A 169 -0.64 40.53 -31.15
C ALA A 169 0.59 41.40 -31.46
N GLY A 170 0.82 41.70 -32.74
CA GLY A 170 1.87 42.62 -33.21
C GLY A 170 1.57 44.10 -32.94
N LEU A 171 0.94 44.42 -31.80
CA LEU A 171 0.62 45.78 -31.35
C LEU A 171 1.82 46.42 -30.62
N GLU A 172 1.85 47.74 -30.55
CA GLU A 172 2.80 48.47 -29.70
C GLU A 172 2.48 48.26 -28.20
N GLU A 173 3.51 48.25 -27.36
CA GLU A 173 3.38 47.98 -25.92
C GLU A 173 2.45 48.95 -25.19
N ASN A 174 2.47 50.24 -25.55
CA ASN A 174 1.60 51.24 -24.94
C ASN A 174 0.11 50.95 -25.22
N HIS A 175 -0.23 50.59 -26.46
CA HIS A 175 -1.58 50.22 -26.85
C HIS A 175 -2.05 48.91 -26.18
N LYS A 176 -1.13 47.96 -25.96
CA LYS A 176 -1.41 46.75 -25.17
C LYS A 176 -1.71 47.09 -23.72
N PHE A 177 -0.93 47.99 -23.11
CA PHE A 177 -1.11 48.41 -21.72
C PHE A 177 -2.45 49.12 -21.51
N ASP A 178 -2.84 50.02 -22.41
CA ASP A 178 -4.13 50.72 -22.35
C ASP A 178 -5.32 49.74 -22.44
N LEU A 179 -5.26 48.77 -23.35
CA LEU A 179 -6.32 47.77 -23.48
C LEU A 179 -6.40 46.84 -22.27
N LEU A 180 -5.25 46.48 -21.69
CA LEU A 180 -5.19 45.67 -20.49
C LEU A 180 -5.78 46.42 -19.28
N ASN A 181 -5.44 47.70 -19.10
CA ASN A 181 -6.04 48.55 -18.07
C ASN A 181 -7.55 48.73 -18.25
N GLN A 182 -8.01 48.93 -19.49
CA GLN A 182 -9.45 49.01 -19.78
C GLN A 182 -10.17 47.69 -19.47
N THR A 183 -9.50 46.56 -19.69
CA THR A 183 -10.03 45.22 -19.38
C THR A 183 -10.12 45.00 -17.88
N ILE A 184 -9.10 45.40 -17.10
CA ILE A 184 -9.11 45.33 -15.63
C ILE A 184 -10.29 46.14 -15.07
N GLN A 185 -10.48 47.39 -15.52
CA GLN A 185 -11.57 48.28 -15.09
C GLN A 185 -12.99 47.76 -15.42
N ARG A 186 -13.12 46.80 -16.34
CA ARG A 186 -14.40 46.16 -16.67
C ARG A 186 -14.62 44.85 -15.91
N LEU A 187 -13.55 44.21 -15.45
CA LEU A 187 -13.59 42.89 -14.81
C LEU A 187 -13.64 42.97 -13.28
N PHE A 188 -13.09 44.04 -12.70
CA PHE A 188 -13.02 44.31 -11.26
C PHE A 188 -13.58 45.70 -10.97
#